data_AF-A0A2V7A4L3-F1
#
_entry.id   AF-A0A2V7A4L3-F1
#
_cell.length_a   1.000
_cell.length_b   1.000
_cell.length_c   1.000
_cell.angle_alpha   90.00
_cell.angle_beta   90.00
_cell.angle_gamma   90.00
#
_symmetry.space_group_name_H-M   'P 1'
#
loop_
_entity.id
_entity.type
_entity.pdbx_description
1 polymer ?
#
loop_
_entity_poly.entity_id
_entity_poly.type
_entity_poly.pdbx_seq_one_letter_code
_entity_poly.pdbx_strand_id
1 'polypeptide(L)' 'GGHKGVRSVIEALGTQEIKRVKVGIGRPDQKDDVPDHVLTSFERDELPAVDAAVAEAAERVLALLS' A
#
# COMPACT_ATOMS: atom_id res chain seq x y z
N GLY A 1 5.50 -4.67 7.15
CA GLY A 1 6.50 -5.47 6.41
C GLY A 1 5.82 -6.75 6.00
N GLY A 2 6.01 -7.22 4.77
CA GLY A 2 5.26 -8.36 4.21
C GLY A 2 4.92 -8.19 2.72
N HIS A 3 5.06 -6.98 2.18
CA HIS A 3 4.81 -6.69 0.77
C HIS A 3 5.94 -7.24 -0.11
N LYS A 4 5.66 -8.27 -0.91
CA LYS A 4 6.65 -8.93 -1.79
C LYS A 4 7.26 -7.98 -2.82
N GLY A 5 6.46 -7.09 -3.42
CA GLY A 5 6.96 -6.06 -4.35
C GLY A 5 7.98 -5.10 -3.72
N VAL A 6 7.69 -4.53 -2.54
CA VAL A 6 8.64 -3.68 -1.81
C VAL A 6 9.94 -4.43 -1.46
N ARG A 7 9.84 -5.71 -1.08
CA ARG A 7 11.03 -6.55 -0.86
C ARG A 7 11.88 -6.65 -2.12
N SER A 8 11.27 -6.95 -3.27
CA SER A 8 11.97 -7.02 -4.56
C SER A 8 12.64 -5.70 -4.95
N VAL A 9 11.99 -4.56 -4.71
CA VAL A 9 12.59 -3.23 -4.96
C VAL A 9 13.81 -2.98 -4.07
N ILE A 10 13.71 -3.29 -2.77
CA ILE A 10 14.83 -3.15 -1.83
C ILE A 10 16.00 -4.05 -2.23
N GLU A 11 15.71 -5.30 -2.62
CA GLU A 11 16.72 -6.26 -3.10
C GLU A 11 17.42 -5.73 -4.36
N ALA A 12 16.67 -5.18 -5.32
CA ALA A 12 17.22 -4.61 -6.54
C ALA A 12 18.06 -3.35 -6.31
N LEU A 13 17.68 -2.52 -5.33
CA LEU A 13 18.40 -1.28 -5.01
C LEU A 13 19.55 -1.49 -4.02
N GLY A 14 19.60 -2.62 -3.31
CA GLY A 14 20.58 -2.89 -2.26
C GLY A 14 20.43 -2.02 -1.02
N THR A 15 19.31 -1.30 -0.86
CA THR A 15 19.09 -0.38 0.26
C THR A 15 17.62 -0.28 0.66
N GLN A 16 17.38 -0.01 1.95
CA GLN A 16 16.06 0.31 2.51
C GLN A 16 15.82 1.81 2.64
N GLU A 17 16.83 2.65 2.33
CA GLU A 17 16.79 4.11 2.40
C GLU A 17 16.02 4.71 1.22
N ILE A 18 14.76 4.28 1.08
CA ILE A 18 13.83 4.74 0.06
C ILE A 18 12.64 5.42 0.74
N LYS A 19 12.33 6.65 0.31
CA LYS A 19 11.10 7.33 0.68
C LYS A 19 9.91 6.52 0.14
N ARG A 20 8.90 6.29 0.96
CA ARG A 20 7.69 5.56 0.57
C ARG A 20 6.46 6.11 1.28
N VAL A 21 5.38 6.30 0.54
CA VAL A 21 4.04 6.55 1.06
C VAL A 21 3.30 5.21 1.12
N LYS A 22 2.65 4.91 2.24
CA LYS A 22 1.89 3.67 2.43
C LYS A 22 0.41 4.00 2.49
N VAL A 23 -0.39 3.28 1.72
CA VAL A 23 -1.85 3.32 1.80
C VAL A 23 -2.31 2.01 2.45
N GLY A 24 -3.11 2.12 3.51
CA GLY A 24 -3.65 0.95 4.20
C GLY A 24 -4.83 0.37 3.43
N ILE A 25 -4.89 -0.96 3.32
CA ILE A 25 -5.97 -1.71 2.63
C ILE A 25 -6.74 -2.63 3.59
N GLY A 26 -6.68 -2.34 4.90
CA GLY A 26 -7.17 -3.24 5.93
C GLY A 26 -6.30 -4.49 6.13
N ARG A 27 -6.85 -5.46 6.86
CA ARG A 27 -6.23 -6.76 7.13
C ARG A 27 -7.34 -7.82 7.23
N PRO A 28 -7.16 -9.00 6.63
CA PRO A 28 -8.11 -10.09 6.81
C PRO A 28 -8.03 -10.65 8.25
N ASP A 29 -9.10 -11.32 8.67
CA ASP A 29 -9.20 -11.91 10.00
C ASP A 29 -8.16 -13.02 10.23
N GLN A 30 -7.92 -13.85 9.21
CA GLN A 30 -6.93 -14.92 9.26
C GLN A 30 -5.70 -14.57 8.42
N LYS A 31 -4.52 -14.98 8.89
CA LYS A 31 -3.26 -14.73 8.16
C LYS A 31 -3.21 -15.47 6.83
N ASP A 32 -3.87 -16.62 6.74
CA ASP A 32 -3.85 -17.47 5.55
C ASP A 32 -4.67 -16.86 4.40
N ASP A 33 -5.58 -15.93 4.70
CA ASP A 33 -6.42 -15.21 3.73
C ASP A 33 -5.68 -14.01 3.08
N VAL A 34 -4.46 -13.70 3.51
CA VAL A 34 -3.70 -12.54 2.99
C VAL A 34 -3.50 -12.57 1.48
N PRO A 35 -3.16 -13.70 0.82
CA PRO A 35 -3.03 -13.74 -0.64
C PRO A 35 -4.32 -13.37 -1.35
N ASP A 36 -5.47 -13.86 -0.90
CA ASP A 36 -6.76 -13.59 -1.52
C ASP A 36 -7.19 -12.13 -1.24
N HIS A 37 -6.97 -11.64 -0.02
CA HIS A 37 -7.23 -10.26 0.37
C HIS A 37 -6.54 -9.25 -0.56
N VAL A 38 -5.27 -9.48 -0.91
CA VAL A 38 -4.50 -8.54 -1.76
C VAL A 38 -4.80 -8.66 -3.25
N LEU A 39 -5.50 -9.71 -3.68
CA LEU A 39 -5.89 -9.95 -5.08
C LEU A 39 -7.36 -9.59 -5.34
N THR A 40 -8.14 -9.36 -4.29
CA THR A 40 -9.56 -9.02 -4.38
C THR A 40 -9.75 -7.51 -4.59
N SER A 41 -10.77 -7.14 -5.36
CA SER A 41 -11.14 -5.74 -5.54
C SER A 41 -11.84 -5.20 -4.30
N PHE A 42 -11.74 -3.89 -4.05
CA PHE A 42 -12.51 -3.23 -3.00
C PHE A 42 -14.01 -3.34 -3.25
N GLU A 43 -14.76 -3.52 -2.16
CA GLU A 43 -16.22 -3.49 -2.17
C GLU A 43 -16.74 -2.06 -2.38
N ARG A 44 -18.00 -1.94 -2.82
CA ARG A 44 -18.60 -0.66 -3.21
C ARG A 44 -18.63 0.38 -2.09
N ASP A 45 -18.84 -0.07 -0.87
CA ASP A 45 -18.87 0.75 0.34
C ASP A 45 -17.47 1.17 0.81
N GLU A 46 -16.41 0.49 0.37
CA GLU A 46 -15.02 0.86 0.62
C GLU A 46 -14.51 1.94 -0.34
N LEU A 47 -15.07 2.02 -1.56
CA LEU A 47 -14.59 2.93 -2.61
C LEU A 47 -14.46 4.40 -2.16
N PRO A 48 -15.41 5.01 -1.42
CA PRO A 48 -15.26 6.39 -0.97
C PRO A 48 -14.02 6.60 -0.07
N ALA A 49 -13.69 5.61 0.78
CA ALA A 49 -12.51 5.67 1.63
C ALA A 49 -11.23 5.47 0.82
N VAL A 50 -11.26 4.58 -0.19
CA VAL A 50 -10.15 4.38 -1.13
C VAL A 50 -9.84 5.66 -1.90
N ASP A 51 -10.86 6.32 -2.45
CA ASP A 51 -10.70 7.57 -3.20
C ASP A 51 -10.08 8.67 -2.34
N ALA A 52 -10.56 8.83 -1.10
CA ALA A 52 -9.99 9.78 -0.15
C ALA A 52 -8.52 9.45 0.19
N ALA A 53 -8.21 8.17 0.41
CA ALA A 53 -6.86 7.74 0.73
C ALA A 53 -5.88 7.92 -0.45
N VAL A 54 -6.34 7.71 -1.68
CA VAL A 54 -5.56 7.96 -2.90
C VAL A 54 -5.28 9.46 -3.07
N ALA A 55 -6.29 10.32 -2.87
CA ALA A 55 -6.11 11.76 -2.91
C ALA A 55 -5.11 12.25 -1.86
N GLU A 56 -5.24 11.79 -0.61
CA GLU A 56 -4.26 12.13 0.44
C GLU A 56 -2.86 11.61 0.10
N ALA A 57 -2.74 10.38 -0.40
CA ALA A 57 -1.45 9.81 -0.76
C ALA A 57 -0.74 10.63 -1.85
N ALA A 58 -1.48 11.15 -2.84
CA ALA A 58 -0.93 12.03 -3.86
C ALA A 58 -0.35 13.32 -3.27
N GLU A 59 -1.08 13.99 -2.38
CA GLU A 59 -0.61 15.18 -1.66
C GLU A 59 0.64 14.87 -0.81
N ARG A 60 0.66 13.72 -0.12
CA ARG A 60 1.82 13.29 0.67
C ARG A 60 3.05 13.04 -0.20
N VAL A 61 2.87 12.50 -1.41
CA VAL A 61 3.97 12.32 -2.36
C VAL A 61 4.54 13.67 -2.78
N LEU A 62 3.70 14.65 -3.09
CA LEU A 62 4.14 16.01 -3.44
C LEU A 62 4.92 16.66 -2.29
N ALA A 63 4.42 16.54 -1.05
CA ALA A 63 5.08 17.06 0.15
C ALA A 63 6.45 16.42 0.45
N LEU A 64 6.76 15.24 -0.11
CA LEU A 64 8.08 14.62 0.04
C LEU A 64 9.14 15.20 -0.90
N LEU A 65 8.71 15.96 -1.92
CA LEU A 65 9.55 16.57 -2.95
C LEU A 65 9.91 18.02 -2.65
N SER A 66 9.07 18.72 -1.87
CA SER A 66 9.37 20.04 -1.28
C SER A 66 10.39 19.92 -0.15
#